data_AF-A0A1S3QX17-F1
#
_entry.id   AF-A0A1S3QX17-F1
#
_cell.length_a   1.000
_cell.length_b   1.000
_cell.length_c   1.000
_cell.angle_alpha   90.00
_cell.angle_beta   90.00
_cell.angle_gamma   90.00
#
_symmetry.space_group_name_H-M   'P 1'
#
loop_
_entity.id
_entity.type
_entity.pdbx_description
1 polymer ?
#
loop_
_entity_poly.entity_id
_entity_poly.type
_entity_poly.pdbx_seq_one_letter_code
_entity_poly.pdbx_strand_id
1 'polypeptide(L)'
;MDGGTRRKNATRETTSTLKAWLQEHRKNPYPTKGEKIMLAIITKMTLTQVSTWFANARRRLKKENKMTWPPRNKGSDEKRYDEDDEENINSENNDD
;
A
#
# COMPACT_ATOMS: atom_id res chain seq x y z
N MET A 1 2.41 -28.35 15.63
CA MET A 1 1.73 -27.18 16.22
C MET A 1 2.62 -25.98 15.97
N ASP A 2 2.51 -25.33 14.81
CA ASP A 2 3.32 -24.13 14.55
C ASP A 2 2.57 -22.90 15.07
N GLY A 3 3.10 -22.38 16.18
CA GLY A 3 2.51 -21.31 16.95
C GLY A 3 2.54 -20.02 16.17
N GLY A 4 1.34 -19.52 15.83
CA GLY A 4 1.13 -18.22 15.21
C GLY A 4 1.96 -17.15 15.90
N THR A 5 3.04 -16.74 15.24
CA THR A 5 3.89 -15.63 15.66
C THR A 5 2.99 -14.40 15.74
N ARG A 6 2.66 -13.96 16.96
CA ARG A 6 1.86 -12.77 17.17
C ARG A 6 2.56 -11.61 16.49
N ARG A 7 2.03 -11.18 15.35
CA ARG A 7 2.52 -10.04 14.59
C ARG A 7 2.59 -8.86 15.54
N LYS A 8 3.80 -8.36 15.83
CA LYS A 8 4.00 -7.12 16.59
C LYS A 8 3.23 -6.02 15.86
N ASN A 9 2.16 -5.50 16.47
CA ASN A 9 1.39 -4.41 15.91
C ASN A 9 2.34 -3.22 15.66
N ALA A 10 2.31 -2.66 14.44
CA ALA A 10 3.04 -1.45 14.14
C ALA A 10 2.64 -0.35 15.13
N THR A 11 3.63 0.34 15.71
CA THR A 11 3.35 1.37 16.71
C THR A 11 2.61 2.55 16.07
N ARG A 12 1.90 3.32 16.89
CA ARG A 12 1.15 4.50 16.41
C ARG A 12 2.08 5.52 15.76
N GLU A 13 3.32 5.61 16.24
CA GLU A 13 4.35 6.51 15.72
C GLU A 13 4.85 6.07 14.34
N THR A 14 5.16 4.77 14.13
CA THR A 14 5.61 4.29 12.81
C THR A 14 4.55 4.46 11.73
N THR A 15 3.27 4.31 12.09
CA THR A 15 2.17 4.51 11.12
C THR A 15 1.82 5.98 10.85
N SER A 16 2.41 6.93 11.58
CA SER A 16 2.11 8.37 11.39
C SER A 16 2.66 8.88 10.05
N THR A 17 3.87 8.46 9.67
CA THR A 17 4.44 8.77 8.35
C THR A 17 3.59 8.20 7.20
N LEU A 18 3.13 6.94 7.33
CA LEU A 18 2.28 6.31 6.31
C LEU A 18 0.94 7.05 6.15
N LYS A 19 0.37 7.52 7.27
CA LYS A 19 -0.84 8.34 7.24
C LYS A 19 -0.60 9.69 6.58
N ALA A 20 0.49 10.37 6.90
CA ALA A 20 0.83 11.66 6.28
C ALA A 20 0.92 11.52 4.75
N TRP A 21 1.68 10.53 4.27
CA TRP A 21 1.78 10.26 2.84
C TRP A 21 0.42 9.97 2.20
N LEU A 22 -0.43 9.18 2.88
CA LEU A 22 -1.79 8.87 2.39
C LEU A 22 -2.69 10.10 2.32
N GLN A 23 -2.53 11.06 3.23
CA GLN A 23 -3.28 12.32 3.23
C GLN A 23 -2.86 13.23 2.07
N GLU A 24 -1.57 13.27 1.77
CA GLU A 24 -1.02 14.02 0.64
C GLU A 24 -1.45 13.39 -0.70
N HIS A 25 -1.44 12.06 -0.78
CA HIS A 25 -1.79 11.29 -1.97
C HIS A 25 -3.25 10.79 -1.97
N ARG A 26 -4.18 11.58 -1.40
CA ARG A 26 -5.63 11.24 -1.38
C ARG A 26 -6.18 10.97 -2.78
N LYS A 27 -5.68 11.67 -3.80
CA LYS A 27 -6.12 11.53 -5.19
C LYS A 27 -5.52 10.34 -5.92
N ASN A 28 -4.44 9.72 -5.43
CA ASN A 28 -3.81 8.50 -5.98
C ASN A 28 -2.96 7.80 -4.90
N PRO A 29 -3.55 7.05 -3.96
CA PRO A 29 -2.85 6.49 -2.80
C PRO A 29 -2.08 5.21 -3.13
N TYR A 30 -1.43 5.19 -4.29
CA TYR A 30 -0.61 4.10 -4.78
C TYR A 30 0.85 4.58 -4.77
N PRO A 31 1.61 4.27 -3.72
CA PRO A 31 3.01 4.68 -3.65
C PRO A 31 3.80 3.97 -4.74
N THR A 32 4.66 4.73 -5.42
CA THR A 32 5.64 4.22 -6.39
C THR A 32 6.66 3.31 -5.70
N LYS A 33 7.49 2.61 -6.48
CA LYS A 33 8.58 1.76 -5.96
C LYS A 33 9.53 2.53 -5.05
N GLY A 34 9.93 3.75 -5.46
CA GLY A 34 10.80 4.62 -4.66
C GLY A 34 10.15 5.07 -3.36
N GLU A 35 8.88 5.45 -3.39
CA GLU A 35 8.15 5.87 -2.19
C GLU A 35 7.94 4.71 -1.22
N LYS A 36 7.64 3.50 -1.69
CA LYS A 36 7.55 2.31 -0.84
C LYS A 36 8.87 2.05 -0.10
N ILE A 37 10.01 2.19 -0.79
CA ILE A 37 11.35 2.04 -0.18
C ILE A 37 11.59 3.13 0.88
N MET A 38 11.33 4.40 0.54
CA MET A 38 11.50 5.50 1.48
C MET A 38 10.63 5.32 2.74
N LEU A 39 9.38 4.91 2.56
CA LEU A 39 8.44 4.66 3.65
C LEU A 39 8.88 3.46 4.50
N ALA A 40 9.37 2.38 3.88
CA ALA A 40 9.92 1.23 4.58
C ALA A 40 11.10 1.61 5.48
N ILE A 41 12.03 2.43 4.97
CA ILE A 41 13.19 2.92 5.72
C ILE A 41 12.76 3.76 6.92
N ILE A 42 11.89 4.76 6.70
CA ILE A 42 11.46 5.68 7.76
C ILE A 42 10.67 4.95 8.85
N THR A 43 9.77 4.05 8.45
CA THR A 43 8.88 3.35 9.38
C THR A 43 9.51 2.11 10.00
N LYS A 44 10.70 1.72 9.53
CA LYS A 44 11.40 0.47 9.88
C LYS A 44 10.53 -0.76 9.66
N MET A 45 9.75 -0.73 8.57
CA MET A 45 8.88 -1.82 8.16
C MET A 45 9.44 -2.45 6.89
N THR A 46 9.12 -3.71 6.64
CA THR A 46 9.45 -4.34 5.35
C THR A 46 8.55 -3.76 4.25
N LEU A 47 9.03 -3.81 3.00
CA LEU A 47 8.23 -3.40 1.83
C LEU A 47 6.86 -4.11 1.78
N THR A 48 6.81 -5.38 2.18
CA THR A 48 5.59 -6.18 2.27
C THR A 48 4.63 -5.62 3.32
N GLN A 49 5.14 -5.21 4.50
CA GLN A 49 4.32 -4.61 5.54
C GLN A 49 3.77 -3.24 5.13
N VAL A 50 4.60 -2.41 4.48
CA VAL A 50 4.17 -1.13 3.90
C VAL A 50 3.08 -1.35 2.85
N SER A 51 3.28 -2.30 1.94
CA SER A 51 2.32 -2.64 0.88
C SER A 51 0.99 -3.13 1.46
N THR A 52 1.06 -4.03 2.44
CA THR A 52 -0.12 -4.55 3.16
C THR A 52 -0.86 -3.42 3.88
N TRP A 53 -0.13 -2.51 4.52
CA TRP A 53 -0.70 -1.36 5.21
C TRP A 53 -1.48 -0.47 4.24
N PHE A 54 -0.87 -0.11 3.10
CA PHE A 54 -1.54 0.71 2.07
C PHE A 54 -2.77 0.03 1.48
N ALA A 55 -2.70 -1.27 1.21
CA ALA A 55 -3.86 -2.03 0.74
C ALA A 55 -5.03 -1.95 1.73
N ASN A 56 -4.74 -2.06 3.03
CA ASN A 56 -5.77 -1.99 4.06
C ASN A 56 -6.27 -0.55 4.29
N ALA A 57 -5.36 0.43 4.29
CA ALA A 57 -5.70 1.83 4.46
C ALA A 57 -6.59 2.37 3.32
N ARG A 58 -6.28 2.04 2.06
CA ARG A 58 -7.12 2.36 0.89
C ARG A 58 -8.53 1.76 1.01
N ARG A 59 -8.63 0.49 1.44
CA ARG A 59 -9.93 -0.17 1.66
C ARG A 59 -10.79 0.56 2.68
N ARG A 60 -10.19 1.00 3.80
CA ARG A 60 -10.90 1.79 4.83
C ARG A 60 -11.35 3.14 4.29
N LEU A 61 -10.52 3.78 3.48
CA LEU A 61 -10.82 5.08 2.87
C LEU A 61 -12.01 5.00 1.90
N LYS A 62 -12.11 3.92 1.12
CA LYS A 62 -13.28 3.64 0.25
C LYS A 62 -14.57 3.41 1.05
N LYS A 63 -14.50 2.71 2.18
CA LYS A 63 -15.67 2.38 3.01
C LYS A 63 -16.24 3.60 3.75
N GLU A 64 -15.41 4.56 4.13
CA GLU A 64 -15.84 5.76 4.87
C GLU A 64 -16.36 6.91 3.98
N ASN A 65 -16.61 6.66 2.67
CA ASN A 65 -16.98 7.70 1.68
C ASN A 65 -16.03 8.91 1.62
N LYS A 66 -14.83 8.78 2.16
CA LYS A 66 -13.75 9.78 2.11
C LYS A 66 -12.91 9.66 0.84
N MET A 67 -13.35 8.84 -0.10
CA MET A 67 -12.65 8.52 -1.33
C MET A 67 -13.55 8.75 -2.55
N THR A 68 -13.24 9.79 -3.32
CA THR A 68 -13.97 10.19 -4.53
C THR A 68 -13.37 9.54 -5.78
N TRP A 69 -13.02 8.25 -5.74
CA TRP A 69 -12.70 7.54 -6.98
C TRP A 69 -14.00 7.32 -7.75
N PRO A 70 -14.15 7.86 -8.96
CA PRO A 70 -15.28 7.48 -9.77
C PRO A 70 -15.24 5.95 -9.94
N PRO A 71 -16.36 5.24 -9.72
CA PRO A 71 -16.43 3.86 -10.18
C PRO A 71 -16.12 3.92 -11.67
N ARG A 72 -15.09 3.21 -12.12
CA ARG A 72 -14.76 3.09 -13.54
C ARG A 72 -15.83 2.21 -14.19
N ASN A 73 -17.04 2.73 -14.27
CA ASN A 73 -18.12 2.21 -15.08
C ASN A 73 -17.83 2.66 -16.51
N LYS A 74 -17.36 1.69 -17.30
CA LYS A 74 -17.12 1.67 -18.74
C LYS A 74 -17.90 2.75 -19.52
N GLY A 75 -17.17 3.70 -20.09
CA GLY A 75 -17.68 4.72 -21.00
C GLY A 75 -16.54 5.54 -21.59
N SER A 76 -16.02 5.08 -22.73
CA SER A 76 -15.47 5.85 -23.86
C SER A 76 -14.34 6.87 -23.63
N ASP A 77 -13.17 6.53 -24.19
CA ASP A 77 -12.15 7.42 -24.78
C ASP A 77 -11.47 8.50 -23.91
N GLU A 78 -10.21 8.25 -23.50
CA GLU A 78 -9.04 9.09 -23.83
C GLU A 78 -7.76 8.54 -23.14
N LYS A 79 -6.66 8.49 -23.91
CA LYS A 79 -5.34 7.91 -23.59
C LYS A 79 -4.68 8.53 -22.35
N ARG A 80 -4.13 7.69 -21.45
CA ARG A 80 -2.93 8.04 -20.67
C ARG A 80 -2.23 6.78 -20.13
N TYR A 81 -0.97 6.61 -20.56
CA TYR A 81 0.16 5.87 -19.96
C TYR A 81 0.05 5.72 -18.42
N ASP A 82 0.36 4.62 -17.75
CA ASP A 82 1.43 3.63 -17.95
C ASP A 82 0.93 2.20 -17.64
N GLU A 83 1.38 1.28 -18.48
CA GLU A 83 1.37 -0.17 -18.30
C GLU A 83 2.56 -0.54 -17.38
N ASP A 84 2.45 -1.68 -16.69
CA ASP A 84 3.53 -2.35 -15.95
C ASP A 84 4.02 -1.78 -14.60
N ASP A 85 3.50 -2.33 -13.50
CA ASP A 85 4.33 -3.06 -12.51
C ASP A 85 3.39 -3.92 -11.63
N GLU A 86 2.67 -4.87 -12.27
CA GLU A 86 2.11 -6.05 -11.60
C GLU A 86 3.09 -7.21 -11.76
N GLU A 87 4.31 -7.06 -11.23
CA GLU A 87 5.29 -8.15 -11.14
C GLU A 87 5.34 -8.65 -9.69
N ASN A 88 4.50 -9.66 -9.48
CA ASN A 88 4.64 -10.78 -8.56
C ASN A 88 6.01 -10.92 -7.84
N ILE A 89 6.12 -10.44 -6.60
CA ILE A 89 7.12 -10.97 -5.64
C ILE A 89 6.39 -11.94 -4.71
N ASN A 90 6.10 -13.11 -5.26
CA ASN A 90 5.91 -14.33 -4.51
C ASN A 90 6.73 -15.43 -5.22
N SER A 91 8.05 -15.31 -5.14
CA SER A 91 8.98 -16.43 -5.34
C SER A 91 9.88 -16.52 -4.12
N GLU A 92 9.78 -17.67 -3.47
CA GLU A 92 10.80 -18.36 -2.68
C GLU A 92 11.69 -17.54 -1.74
N ASN A 93 11.31 -17.51 -0.47
CA ASN A 93 12.31 -17.73 0.58
C ASN A 93 12.19 -19.21 0.99
N ASN A 94 12.85 -20.08 0.23
CA ASN A 94 13.37 -21.34 0.73
C ASN A 94 14.87 -21.28 0.49
N ASP A 95 15.64 -20.95 1.52
CA ASP A 95 17.07 -21.25 1.55
C ASP A 95 17.48 -21.44 3.03
N ASP A 96 18.04 -22.64 3.25
CA ASP A 96 18.66 -23.28 4.43
C ASP A 96 17.82 -23.61 5.69
#